data_AF-A0A9D5FG10-F1
#
_entry.id   AF-A0A9D5FG10-F1
#
_cell.length_a   1.000
_cell.length_b   1.000
_cell.length_c   1.000
_cell.angle_alpha   90.00
_cell.angle_beta   90.00
_cell.angle_gamma   90.00
#
_symmetry.space_group_name_H-M   'P 1'
#
loop_
_entity.id
_entity.type
_entity.pdbx_description
1 polymer ?
#
loop_
_entity_poly.entity_id
_entity_poly.type
_entity_poly.pdbx_seq_one_letter_code
_entity_poly.pdbx_strand_id
1 'polypeptide(L)'
;MCAPHNPNGKPFCCDICHAVPVAYKPEWDYLKINTKLWHIWQGDECLDDPCDPTELMEQTPEHLYLLTCKGPALCERDNRTTSCRQFPFFPYITSDHCFIGLACDWEFESKCWVLSHLDQVTDDYRKEFIQTYDELFSFWSEDFDNYAQLSEETREHYATIKQRIPILHRNGNTYLVSPKTERMRKIDFGCLKQHPPY
;
A
#
# COMPACT_ATOMS: atom_id res chain seq x y z
N MET A 1 -8.81 -2.41 15.32
CA MET A 1 -7.37 -2.48 14.96
C MET A 1 -7.05 -3.93 14.64
N CYS A 2 -6.27 -4.20 13.59
CA CYS A 2 -6.03 -5.54 13.04
C CYS A 2 -5.08 -6.43 13.88
N ALA A 3 -4.25 -5.84 14.73
CA ALA A 3 -3.22 -6.53 15.52
C ALA A 3 -3.70 -7.78 16.30
N PRO A 4 -4.87 -7.78 16.97
CA PRO A 4 -5.37 -8.95 17.70
C PRO A 4 -5.74 -10.15 16.80
N HIS A 5 -5.86 -9.93 15.50
CA HIS A 5 -6.21 -10.97 14.54
C HIS A 5 -4.97 -11.60 13.86
N ASN A 6 -3.78 -11.08 14.14
CA ASN A 6 -2.53 -11.52 13.51
C ASN A 6 -1.73 -12.43 14.46
N PRO A 7 -1.01 -13.46 13.95
CA PRO A 7 -0.29 -14.44 14.78
C PRO A 7 0.70 -13.82 15.77
N ASN A 8 1.42 -12.77 15.36
CA ASN A 8 2.45 -12.10 16.16
C ASN A 8 1.88 -10.96 17.01
N GLY A 9 0.56 -10.74 17.02
CA GLY A 9 -0.07 -9.62 17.73
C GLY A 9 0.30 -8.23 17.19
N LYS A 10 0.88 -8.16 15.98
CA LYS A 10 1.31 -6.93 15.30
C LYS A 10 0.56 -6.78 13.96
N PRO A 11 0.17 -5.56 13.55
CA PRO A 11 -0.26 -5.33 12.18
C PRO A 11 0.81 -5.78 11.18
N PHE A 12 0.43 -6.45 10.08
CA PHE A 12 1.38 -6.86 9.03
C PHE A 12 2.14 -5.67 8.45
N CYS A 13 1.49 -4.50 8.35
CA CYS A 13 2.12 -3.25 7.92
C CYS A 13 3.15 -2.65 8.89
N CYS A 14 3.21 -3.17 10.12
CA CYS A 14 4.16 -2.76 11.14
C CYS A 14 5.15 -3.88 11.48
N ASP A 15 5.13 -4.98 10.72
CA ASP A 15 6.03 -6.11 10.88
C ASP A 15 7.07 -6.10 9.75
N ILE A 16 8.33 -5.83 10.10
CA ILE A 16 9.42 -5.65 9.13
C ILE A 16 9.68 -6.94 8.33
N CYS A 17 9.31 -8.10 8.88
CA CYS A 17 9.35 -9.39 8.20
C CYS A 17 8.31 -9.55 7.09
N HIS A 18 7.34 -8.63 7.00
CA HIS A 18 6.25 -8.71 6.03
C HIS A 18 6.16 -7.49 5.13
N ALA A 19 6.63 -6.32 5.59
CA ALA A 19 6.66 -5.11 4.80
C ALA A 19 7.84 -4.24 5.24
N VAL A 20 8.76 -3.97 4.30
CA VAL A 20 9.82 -2.98 4.49
C VAL A 20 9.32 -1.63 4.00
N PRO A 21 9.09 -0.65 4.88
CA PRO A 21 8.57 0.65 4.47
C PRO A 21 9.65 1.45 3.73
N VAL A 22 9.20 2.19 2.72
CA VAL A 22 10.01 3.19 2.01
C VAL A 22 9.68 4.61 2.46
N ALA A 23 10.63 5.52 2.34
CA ALA A 23 10.42 6.95 2.51
C ALA A 23 11.10 7.73 1.41
N TYR A 24 10.49 8.84 0.99
CA TYR A 24 11.15 9.77 0.08
C TYR A 24 12.40 10.36 0.72
N LYS A 25 13.45 10.64 -0.06
CA LYS A 25 14.68 11.31 0.44
C LYS A 25 14.35 12.58 1.27
N PRO A 26 13.48 13.51 0.83
CA PRO A 26 13.07 14.65 1.66
C PRO A 26 12.28 14.29 2.92
N GLU A 27 11.47 13.23 2.86
CA GLU A 27 10.72 12.72 4.02
C GLU A 27 11.69 12.14 5.06
N TRP A 28 12.71 11.39 4.64
CA TRP A 28 13.77 10.91 5.51
C TRP A 28 14.56 12.04 6.15
N ASP A 29 14.88 13.09 5.38
CA ASP A 29 15.56 14.28 5.90
C ASP A 29 14.78 14.97 7.02
N TYR A 30 13.45 14.98 6.91
CA TYR A 30 12.57 15.44 7.98
C TYR A 30 12.57 14.47 9.17
N LEU A 31 12.34 13.19 8.94
CA LEU A 31 12.17 12.19 10.01
C LEU A 31 13.42 12.03 10.87
N LYS A 32 14.61 11.99 10.28
CA LYS A 32 15.87 11.79 11.00
C LYS A 32 16.19 12.88 12.03
N ILE A 33 15.62 14.09 11.85
CA ILE A 33 15.81 15.23 12.75
C ILE A 33 14.70 15.29 13.80
N ASN A 34 13.48 14.92 13.43
CA ASN A 34 12.29 15.14 14.25
C ASN A 34 11.88 13.94 15.11
N THR A 35 12.45 12.76 14.86
CA THR A 35 12.13 11.56 15.64
C THR A 35 13.30 10.59 15.73
N LYS A 36 13.25 9.69 16.72
CA LYS A 36 14.14 8.52 16.85
C LYS A 36 13.43 7.22 16.46
N LEU A 37 12.25 7.29 15.85
CA LEU A 37 11.46 6.13 15.44
C LEU A 37 12.15 5.30 14.35
N TRP A 38 12.89 5.97 13.46
CA TRP A 38 13.36 5.42 12.19
C TRP A 38 14.87 5.25 12.11
N HIS A 39 15.30 4.28 11.32
CA HIS A 39 16.66 4.14 10.81
C HIS A 39 16.64 3.55 9.40
N ILE A 40 17.74 3.65 8.66
CA ILE A 40 17.89 2.98 7.36
C ILE A 40 17.87 1.47 7.58
N TRP A 41 17.08 0.75 6.78
CA TRP A 41 17.00 -0.71 6.84
C TRP A 41 18.35 -1.34 6.47
N GLN A 42 18.76 -2.35 7.23
CA GLN A 42 20.07 -2.99 7.10
C GLN A 42 20.01 -4.36 6.42
N GLY A 43 18.84 -4.99 6.34
CA GLY A 43 18.68 -6.29 5.71
C GLY A 43 18.71 -7.49 6.65
N ASP A 44 18.96 -7.27 7.94
CA ASP A 44 19.13 -8.31 8.95
C ASP A 44 18.08 -8.24 10.07
N GLU A 45 17.11 -7.33 9.96
CA GLU A 45 16.09 -7.08 10.99
C GLU A 45 15.00 -8.16 11.05
N CYS A 46 14.87 -9.00 10.01
CA CYS A 46 14.03 -10.18 10.04
C CYS A 46 14.87 -11.46 10.03
N LEU A 47 14.82 -12.22 11.13
CA LEU A 47 15.54 -13.49 11.24
C LEU A 47 14.83 -14.66 10.55
N ASP A 48 13.50 -14.58 10.43
CA ASP A 48 12.66 -15.67 9.92
C ASP A 48 12.51 -15.64 8.39
N ASP A 49 12.78 -14.50 7.76
CA ASP A 49 12.71 -14.30 6.31
C ASP A 49 13.83 -13.33 5.86
N PRO A 50 15.06 -13.85 5.65
CA PRO A 50 16.16 -13.03 5.18
C PRO A 50 15.92 -12.69 3.71
N CYS A 51 15.30 -11.54 3.46
CA CYS A 51 15.25 -10.92 2.14
C CYS A 51 16.68 -10.60 1.68
N ASP A 52 17.02 -10.82 0.40
CA ASP A 52 18.30 -10.35 -0.14
C ASP A 52 18.27 -8.82 -0.19
N PRO A 53 19.09 -8.13 0.61
CA PRO A 53 19.06 -6.67 0.66
C PRO A 53 19.43 -6.05 -0.69
N THR A 54 20.23 -6.75 -1.49
CA THR A 54 20.66 -6.31 -2.82
C THR A 54 19.48 -6.23 -3.77
N GLU A 55 18.66 -7.28 -3.81
CA GLU A 55 17.49 -7.36 -4.69
C GLU A 55 16.48 -6.26 -4.37
N LEU A 56 16.17 -6.09 -3.08
CA LEU A 56 15.21 -5.07 -2.67
C LEU A 56 15.72 -3.65 -2.92
N MET A 57 17.02 -3.41 -2.74
CA MET A 57 17.65 -2.13 -3.08
C MET A 57 17.64 -1.84 -4.59
N GLU A 58 17.86 -2.85 -5.44
CA GLU A 58 17.82 -2.70 -6.91
C GLU A 58 16.40 -2.39 -7.42
N GLN A 59 15.38 -2.91 -6.76
CA GLN A 59 13.97 -2.64 -7.07
C GLN A 59 13.46 -1.32 -6.48
N THR A 60 14.21 -0.69 -5.57
CA THR A 60 13.81 0.55 -4.92
C THR A 60 14.24 1.75 -5.78
N PRO A 61 13.30 2.62 -6.21
CA PRO A 61 13.62 3.85 -6.93
C PRO A 61 14.64 4.74 -6.22
N GLU A 62 15.48 5.43 -6.99
CA GLU A 62 16.62 6.18 -6.42
C GLU A 62 16.19 7.29 -5.45
N HIS A 63 14.99 7.86 -5.60
CA HIS A 63 14.47 8.91 -4.71
C HIS A 63 13.89 8.40 -3.39
N LEU A 64 13.93 7.08 -3.14
CA LEU A 64 13.42 6.43 -1.95
C LEU A 64 14.55 5.82 -1.09
N TYR A 65 14.28 5.70 0.20
CA TYR A 65 15.07 4.92 1.16
C TYR A 65 14.22 3.80 1.76
N LEU A 66 14.80 2.61 1.88
CA LEU A 66 14.27 1.53 2.71
C LEU A 66 14.55 1.84 4.19
N LEU A 67 13.52 1.82 5.02
CA LEU A 67 13.60 2.19 6.43
C LEU A 67 13.10 1.07 7.34
N THR A 68 13.52 1.12 8.60
CA THR A 68 12.99 0.31 9.68
C THR A 68 12.48 1.21 10.81
N CYS A 69 11.25 0.96 11.29
CA CYS A 69 10.73 1.61 12.49
C CYS A 69 10.96 0.75 13.73
N LYS A 70 10.87 1.36 14.92
CA LYS A 70 10.92 0.65 16.22
C LYS A 70 9.69 -0.22 16.53
N GLY A 71 8.78 -0.40 15.57
CA GLY A 71 7.61 -1.24 15.68
C GLY A 71 6.39 -0.56 16.31
N PRO A 72 5.23 -1.26 16.33
CA PRO A 72 3.93 -0.68 16.64
C PRO A 72 3.81 -0.19 18.10
N ALA A 73 4.55 -0.77 19.04
CA ALA A 73 4.54 -0.37 20.45
C ALA A 73 5.19 1.00 20.69
N LEU A 74 6.07 1.43 19.80
CA LEU A 74 6.79 2.70 19.87
C LEU A 74 6.37 3.66 18.73
N CYS A 75 5.25 3.37 18.06
CA CYS A 75 4.81 4.11 16.89
C CYS A 75 4.38 5.54 17.25
N GLU A 76 5.01 6.50 16.57
CA GLU A 76 4.63 7.92 16.61
C GLU A 76 3.81 8.23 15.36
N ARG A 77 2.48 8.32 15.50
CA ARG A 77 1.57 8.36 14.34
C ARG A 77 1.84 9.50 13.37
N ASP A 78 2.24 10.66 13.88
CA ASP A 78 2.51 11.87 13.10
C ASP A 78 3.83 11.76 12.34
N ASN A 79 4.76 10.94 12.82
CA ASN A 79 6.06 10.68 12.20
C ASN A 79 6.06 9.40 11.36
N ARG A 80 4.90 8.90 10.91
CA ARG A 80 4.84 7.78 9.98
C ARG A 80 5.18 8.22 8.56
N THR A 81 5.95 7.38 7.86
CA THR A 81 6.24 7.54 6.43
C THR A 81 4.97 7.46 5.60
N THR A 82 5.05 7.96 4.37
CA THR A 82 4.00 7.89 3.36
C THR A 82 3.61 6.44 3.09
N SER A 83 4.58 5.52 2.93
CA SER A 83 4.33 4.09 2.74
C SER A 83 3.56 3.43 3.91
N CYS A 84 3.86 3.79 5.16
CA CYS A 84 3.12 3.31 6.33
C CYS A 84 1.69 3.85 6.42
N ARG A 85 1.40 4.99 5.79
CA ARG A 85 0.05 5.57 5.70
C ARG A 85 -0.72 5.04 4.49
N GLN A 86 0.01 4.66 3.44
CA GLN A 86 -0.51 4.08 2.21
C GLN A 86 -1.00 2.64 2.40
N PHE A 87 -0.24 1.78 3.08
CA PHE A 87 -0.55 0.35 3.19
C PHE A 87 -1.97 0.08 3.73
N PRO A 88 -2.73 -0.90 3.20
CA PRO A 88 -2.38 -1.89 2.16
C PRO A 88 -2.77 -1.44 0.73
N PHE A 89 -2.93 -0.14 0.53
CA PHE A 89 -3.46 0.39 -0.72
C PHE A 89 -2.34 0.87 -1.64
N PHE A 90 -2.62 0.96 -2.92
CA PHE A 90 -1.77 1.68 -3.87
C PHE A 90 -2.62 2.47 -4.86
N PRO A 91 -2.06 3.53 -5.47
CA PRO A 91 -2.71 4.26 -6.54
C PRO A 91 -2.99 3.37 -7.76
N TYR A 92 -4.25 3.19 -8.12
CA TYR A 92 -4.61 2.43 -9.32
C TYR A 92 -4.66 3.34 -10.55
N ILE A 93 -3.86 3.00 -11.55
CA ILE A 93 -3.74 3.71 -12.81
C ILE A 93 -4.27 2.82 -13.95
N THR A 94 -5.25 3.34 -14.68
CA THR A 94 -5.86 2.67 -15.83
C THR A 94 -4.90 2.58 -17.02
N SER A 95 -5.22 1.73 -17.98
CA SER A 95 -4.43 1.57 -19.21
C SER A 95 -4.34 2.84 -20.08
N ASP A 96 -5.27 3.78 -19.90
CA ASP A 96 -5.24 5.12 -20.51
C ASP A 96 -4.58 6.18 -19.61
N HIS A 97 -3.77 5.74 -18.63
CA HIS A 97 -2.99 6.58 -17.72
C HIS A 97 -3.84 7.54 -16.87
N CYS A 98 -4.98 7.07 -16.35
CA CYS A 98 -5.76 7.83 -15.37
C CYS A 98 -5.63 7.23 -13.96
N PHE A 99 -5.20 8.05 -13.00
CA PHE A 99 -5.28 7.72 -11.58
C PHE A 99 -6.73 7.87 -11.08
N ILE A 100 -7.41 6.74 -10.86
CA ILE A 100 -8.86 6.71 -10.57
C ILE A 100 -9.20 6.41 -9.11
N GLY A 101 -8.27 5.92 -8.30
CA GLY A 101 -8.60 5.45 -6.97
C GLY A 101 -7.53 4.62 -6.30
N LEU A 102 -7.89 4.03 -5.16
CA LEU A 102 -7.06 3.10 -4.42
C LEU A 102 -7.41 1.66 -4.83
N ALA A 103 -6.41 0.88 -5.20
CA ALA A 103 -6.49 -0.58 -5.29
C ALA A 103 -5.90 -1.22 -4.03
N CYS A 104 -6.25 -2.48 -3.81
CA CYS A 104 -5.71 -3.30 -2.74
C CYS A 104 -4.51 -4.08 -3.25
N ASP A 105 -3.42 -4.10 -2.48
CA ASP A 105 -2.31 -5.00 -2.74
C ASP A 105 -2.75 -6.46 -2.54
N TRP A 106 -2.80 -7.22 -3.64
CA TRP A 106 -3.36 -8.57 -3.64
C TRP A 106 -2.48 -9.56 -2.88
N GLU A 107 -1.19 -9.28 -2.72
CA GLU A 107 -0.27 -10.15 -1.99
C GLU A 107 -0.62 -10.26 -0.49
N PHE A 108 -1.35 -9.26 0.01
CA PHE A 108 -1.81 -9.20 1.38
C PHE A 108 -3.26 -9.65 1.59
N GLU A 109 -3.98 -10.10 0.54
CA GLU A 109 -5.39 -10.52 0.65
C GLU A 109 -5.61 -11.57 1.74
N SER A 110 -4.70 -12.54 1.89
CA SER A 110 -4.79 -13.60 2.89
C SER A 110 -4.25 -13.22 4.28
N LYS A 111 -3.72 -12.00 4.43
CA LYS A 111 -2.99 -11.55 5.62
C LYS A 111 -3.65 -10.34 6.28
N CYS A 112 -3.99 -9.33 5.49
CA CYS A 112 -4.40 -8.03 5.98
C CYS A 112 -5.92 -7.96 6.25
N TRP A 113 -6.30 -7.86 7.52
CA TRP A 113 -7.69 -7.73 7.96
C TRP A 113 -8.47 -6.59 7.27
N VAL A 114 -7.79 -5.48 6.96
CA VAL A 114 -8.41 -4.30 6.31
C VAL A 114 -8.96 -4.67 4.93
N LEU A 115 -8.34 -5.61 4.21
CA LEU A 115 -8.79 -6.01 2.87
C LEU A 115 -10.11 -6.78 2.89
N SER A 116 -10.44 -7.44 4.02
CA SER A 116 -11.77 -8.04 4.25
C SER A 116 -12.79 -7.05 4.83
N HIS A 117 -12.36 -5.83 5.20
CA HIS A 117 -13.17 -4.83 5.91
C HIS A 117 -13.01 -3.44 5.27
N LEU A 118 -13.13 -3.37 3.95
CA LEU A 118 -12.98 -2.12 3.19
C LEU A 118 -14.04 -1.07 3.53
N ASP A 119 -15.16 -1.48 4.16
CA ASP A 119 -16.17 -0.60 4.74
C ASP A 119 -15.62 0.29 5.86
N GLN A 120 -14.51 -0.10 6.49
CA GLN A 120 -13.85 0.68 7.55
C GLN A 120 -12.93 1.78 6.98
N VAL A 121 -12.70 1.81 5.66
CA VAL A 121 -11.90 2.84 5.02
C VAL A 121 -12.75 4.09 4.85
N THR A 122 -12.46 5.13 5.62
CA THR A 122 -13.26 6.36 5.64
C THR A 122 -13.12 7.17 4.35
N ASP A 123 -14.11 8.01 4.06
CA ASP A 123 -14.03 8.93 2.92
C ASP A 123 -12.93 9.98 3.10
N ASP A 124 -12.64 10.39 4.33
CA ASP A 124 -11.57 11.35 4.61
C ASP A 124 -10.20 10.77 4.28
N TYR A 125 -9.93 9.52 4.68
CA TYR A 125 -8.70 8.83 4.30
C TYR A 125 -8.56 8.74 2.77
N ARG A 126 -9.64 8.40 2.06
CA ARG A 126 -9.61 8.32 0.59
C ARG A 126 -9.26 9.67 -0.02
N LYS A 127 -9.86 10.77 0.45
CA LYS A 127 -9.56 12.11 -0.06
C LYS A 127 -8.11 12.51 0.19
N GLU A 128 -7.63 12.30 1.41
CA GLU A 128 -6.23 12.57 1.79
C GLU A 128 -5.25 11.75 0.93
N PHE A 129 -5.54 10.46 0.71
CA PHE A 129 -4.75 9.60 -0.15
C PHE A 129 -4.71 10.13 -1.59
N ILE A 130 -5.86 10.39 -2.20
CA ILE A 130 -5.93 10.89 -3.58
C ILE A 130 -5.18 12.21 -3.71
N GLN A 131 -5.41 13.15 -2.80
CA GLN A 131 -4.72 14.45 -2.83
C GLN A 131 -3.21 14.28 -2.72
N THR A 132 -2.74 13.44 -1.79
CA THR A 132 -1.32 13.18 -1.58
C THR A 132 -0.67 12.64 -2.86
N TYR A 133 -1.30 11.68 -3.54
CA TYR A 133 -0.73 11.11 -4.76
C TYR A 133 -0.88 12.01 -6.00
N ASP A 134 -1.94 12.79 -6.11
CA ASP A 134 -2.03 13.83 -7.14
C ASP A 134 -0.83 14.81 -7.01
N GLU A 135 -0.45 15.18 -5.78
CA GLU A 135 0.73 16.01 -5.51
C GLU A 135 2.04 15.25 -5.80
N LEU A 136 2.22 14.02 -5.27
CA LEU A 136 3.45 13.24 -5.48
C LEU A 136 3.74 12.98 -6.96
N PHE A 137 2.71 12.63 -7.76
CA PHE A 137 2.87 12.40 -9.19
C PHE A 137 3.22 13.67 -9.98
N SER A 138 2.93 14.86 -9.43
CA SER A 138 3.39 16.12 -10.02
C SER A 138 4.88 16.38 -9.80
N PHE A 139 5.48 15.79 -8.76
CA PHE A 139 6.91 15.90 -8.46
C PHE A 139 7.73 14.76 -9.04
N TRP A 140 7.21 13.54 -9.02
CA TRP A 140 7.91 12.31 -9.40
C TRP A 140 7.08 11.54 -10.42
N SER A 141 7.30 11.81 -11.70
CA SER A 141 6.61 11.09 -12.78
C SER A 141 6.97 9.60 -12.81
N GLU A 142 8.18 9.26 -12.37
CA GLU A 142 8.62 7.86 -12.23
C GLU A 142 7.74 7.06 -11.28
N ASP A 143 7.23 7.66 -10.19
CA ASP A 143 6.28 6.97 -9.31
C ASP A 143 4.96 6.67 -10.01
N PHE A 144 4.49 7.60 -10.84
CA PHE A 144 3.29 7.36 -11.64
C PHE A 144 3.49 6.16 -12.57
N ASP A 145 4.63 6.09 -13.24
CA ASP A 145 4.96 4.98 -14.14
C ASP A 145 5.09 3.64 -13.37
N ASN A 146 5.74 3.65 -12.20
CA ASN A 146 5.85 2.48 -11.32
C ASN A 146 4.47 1.97 -10.86
N TYR A 147 3.57 2.86 -10.45
CA TYR A 147 2.21 2.45 -10.09
C TYR A 147 1.35 2.07 -11.30
N ALA A 148 1.64 2.58 -12.50
CA ALA A 148 0.99 2.16 -13.73
C ALA A 148 1.39 0.72 -14.08
N GLN A 149 2.66 0.37 -13.91
CA GLN A 149 3.15 -0.99 -14.04
C GLN A 149 2.51 -1.92 -12.98
N LEU A 150 2.51 -1.54 -11.71
CA LEU A 150 1.85 -2.34 -10.66
C LEU A 150 0.35 -2.54 -10.95
N SER A 151 -0.33 -1.52 -11.48
CA SER A 151 -1.72 -1.62 -11.90
C SER A 151 -1.92 -2.56 -13.09
N GLU A 152 -0.94 -2.68 -13.98
CA GLU A 152 -0.93 -3.66 -15.07
C GLU A 152 -0.80 -5.09 -14.55
N GLU A 153 0.17 -5.34 -13.67
CA GLU A 153 0.36 -6.63 -13.00
C GLU A 153 -0.91 -7.04 -12.22
N THR A 154 -1.56 -6.07 -11.57
CA THR A 154 -2.86 -6.27 -10.92
C THR A 154 -3.91 -6.75 -11.90
N ARG A 155 -4.01 -6.11 -13.09
CA ARG A 155 -4.96 -6.53 -14.13
C ARG A 155 -4.67 -7.96 -14.59
N GLU A 156 -3.41 -8.31 -14.81
CA GLU A 156 -3.02 -9.66 -15.21
C GLU A 156 -3.38 -10.71 -14.16
N HIS A 157 -3.10 -10.43 -12.88
CA HIS A 157 -3.45 -11.28 -11.76
C HIS A 157 -4.96 -11.53 -11.71
N TYR A 158 -5.76 -10.45 -11.67
CA TYR A 158 -7.22 -10.54 -11.57
C TYR A 158 -7.86 -11.17 -12.83
N ALA A 159 -7.26 -10.98 -14.01
CA ALA A 159 -7.69 -11.66 -15.23
C ALA A 159 -7.48 -13.18 -15.14
N THR A 160 -6.35 -13.61 -14.56
CA THR A 160 -6.00 -15.02 -14.38
C THR A 160 -6.96 -15.73 -13.43
N ILE A 161 -7.25 -15.12 -12.28
CA ILE A 161 -8.21 -15.67 -11.30
C ILE A 161 -9.68 -15.41 -11.68
N LYS A 162 -9.93 -14.75 -12.81
CA LYS A 162 -11.27 -14.41 -13.35
C LYS A 162 -12.12 -13.59 -12.37
N GLN A 163 -11.49 -12.69 -11.62
CA GLN A 163 -12.16 -11.78 -10.70
C GLN A 163 -12.08 -10.33 -11.20
N ARG A 164 -12.87 -9.45 -10.60
CA ARG A 164 -12.84 -8.01 -10.86
C ARG A 164 -12.07 -7.33 -9.75
N ILE A 165 -11.35 -6.27 -10.10
CA ILE A 165 -10.50 -5.54 -9.17
C ILE A 165 -11.39 -4.61 -8.34
N PRO A 166 -11.39 -4.71 -7.00
CA PRO A 166 -12.07 -3.74 -6.15
C PRO A 166 -11.29 -2.43 -6.10
N ILE A 167 -11.95 -1.33 -6.45
CA ILE A 167 -11.37 0.02 -6.43
C ILE A 167 -12.21 0.95 -5.56
N LEU A 168 -11.55 1.62 -4.62
CA LEU A 168 -12.11 2.76 -3.88
C LEU A 168 -11.84 4.02 -4.71
N HIS A 169 -12.83 4.45 -5.48
CA HIS A 169 -12.64 5.47 -6.50
C HIS A 169 -12.58 6.87 -5.90
N ARG A 170 -11.82 7.76 -6.53
CA ARG A 170 -11.67 9.18 -6.16
C ARG A 170 -12.96 10.00 -6.14
N ASN A 171 -14.07 9.43 -6.62
CA ASN A 171 -15.39 10.08 -6.62
C ASN A 171 -16.24 9.69 -5.40
N GLY A 172 -15.66 8.95 -4.45
CA GLY A 172 -16.31 8.48 -3.22
C GLY A 172 -17.04 7.14 -3.36
N ASN A 173 -17.25 6.63 -4.57
CA ASN A 173 -17.93 5.35 -4.77
C ASN A 173 -16.95 4.17 -4.85
N THR A 174 -17.46 2.96 -4.60
CA THR A 174 -16.72 1.71 -4.75
C THR A 174 -17.11 1.01 -6.05
N TYR A 175 -16.13 0.50 -6.77
CA TYR A 175 -16.34 -0.17 -8.06
C TYR A 175 -15.63 -1.51 -8.13
N LEU A 176 -16.19 -2.39 -8.96
CA LEU A 176 -15.50 -3.56 -9.49
C LEU A 176 -15.08 -3.29 -10.93
N VAL A 177 -13.78 -3.19 -11.16
CA VAL A 177 -13.17 -2.91 -12.46
C VAL A 177 -12.87 -4.21 -13.18
N SER A 178 -13.22 -4.29 -14.46
CA SER A 178 -12.87 -5.45 -15.29
C SER A 178 -11.38 -5.39 -15.63
N PRO A 179 -10.58 -6.43 -15.34
CA PRO A 179 -9.14 -6.39 -15.64
C PRO A 179 -8.83 -6.35 -17.14
N LYS A 180 -9.77 -6.78 -18.00
CA LYS A 180 -9.58 -6.83 -19.47
C LYS A 180 -10.09 -5.61 -20.22
N THR A 181 -11.09 -4.91 -19.65
CA THR A 181 -11.81 -3.84 -20.37
C THR A 181 -11.91 -2.55 -19.58
N GLU A 182 -11.46 -2.58 -18.32
CA GLU A 182 -11.54 -1.48 -17.34
C GLU A 182 -12.94 -0.90 -17.12
N ARG A 183 -13.99 -1.56 -17.64
CA ARG A 183 -15.37 -1.20 -17.37
C ARG A 183 -15.64 -1.28 -15.87
N MET A 184 -16.19 -0.21 -15.33
CA MET A 184 -16.47 -0.09 -13.90
C MET A 184 -17.92 -0.47 -13.61
N ARG A 185 -18.14 -1.29 -12.58
CA ARG A 185 -19.47 -1.57 -12.02
C ARG A 185 -19.53 -1.06 -10.60
N LYS A 186 -20.36 -0.05 -10.33
CA LYS A 186 -20.58 0.45 -8.97
C LYS A 186 -21.18 -0.65 -8.09
N ILE A 187 -20.69 -0.76 -6.86
CA ILE A 187 -21.17 -1.70 -5.85
C ILE A 187 -21.21 -1.05 -4.48
N ASP A 188 -21.91 -1.70 -3.55
CA ASP A 188 -21.83 -1.43 -2.12
C ASP A 188 -20.81 -2.37 -1.46
N PHE A 189 -20.28 -1.99 -0.29
CA PHE A 189 -19.26 -2.77 0.43
C PHE A 189 -19.67 -4.22 0.71
N GLY A 190 -20.94 -4.47 1.00
CA GLY A 190 -21.45 -5.82 1.27
C GLY A 190 -21.33 -6.81 0.09
N CYS A 191 -21.00 -6.33 -1.12
CA CYS A 191 -20.73 -7.19 -2.28
C CYS A 191 -19.26 -7.62 -2.39
N LEU A 192 -18.37 -7.08 -1.57
CA LEU A 192 -16.95 -7.43 -1.58
C LEU A 192 -16.73 -8.77 -0.87
N LYS A 193 -15.76 -9.53 -1.39
CA LYS A 193 -15.41 -10.83 -0.84
C LYS A 193 -14.64 -10.62 0.47
N GLN A 194 -14.96 -11.41 1.49
CA GLN A 194 -14.11 -11.55 2.66
C GLN A 194 -13.02 -12.61 2.39
N HIS A 195 -11.81 -12.31 2.82
CA HIS A 195 -10.65 -13.17 2.64
C HIS A 195 -10.35 -13.89 3.96
N PRO A 196 -10.33 -15.24 3.98
CA PRO A 196 -9.91 -16.00 5.16
C PRO A 196 -8.52 -15.53 5.64
N PRO A 197 -8.27 -15.46 6.96
CA PRO A 197 -9.07 -16.02 8.06
C PRO A 197 -10.18 -15.10 8.60
N TYR A 198 -10.51 -14.00 7.90
CA TYR A 198 -11.44 -12.97 8.36
C TYR A 198 -12.80 -13.01 7.65
#